data_AF-A0AAV4HWG3-F1
#
_entry.id   AF-A0AAV4HWG3-F1
#
_cell.length_a   1.000
_cell.length_b   1.000
_cell.length_c   1.000
_cell.angle_alpha   90.00
_cell.angle_beta   90.00
_cell.angle_gamma   90.00
#
_symmetry.space_group_name_H-M   'P 1'
#
loop_
_entity.id
_entity.type
_entity.pdbx_description
1 polymer ?
#
loop_
_entity_poly.entity_id
_entity_poly.type
_entity_poly.pdbx_seq_one_letter_code
_entity_poly.pdbx_strand_id
1 'polypeptide(L)'
;MYSPTDITIDQGKSRSLMMTDNMSGYDLQLAAELGKALLEKNRELEAQVTSLQNTNQEQTMEIQYLKSQLDTMRTMSESRNRIYEEVDRTAQDLEKTNQKLTMEARADRQKIDKQAALVKQLEDKVDDLQKKLDDIKAAEKKVSKKAPEKRRTSSLNRLSLSDSKQGDQGYYFENLAWTNTDQFKNIPLNPYEFEIRKLQDSIQHLKVQQTIDRRKLEDADVEITVLAEQNSSLEKKINVLETKLSEAIIVQYELEREKAELRRRARMRGGTTAPPGAETADIHEELAEGENRLLDEMEHDDPEIRSEAKAVKLESGGSLYSSTESINKVATDAKEIQVGEDASLSILDELECQYQSLFNRYQALIQSKSKKEGEDDTARQRLAHKEVQTLLHITLNRDYYSDSANIPPYKALFKDIFATLRKNRIDEQPDLDSDRRHTACSPITSPTAEGSRQLDGR
;
A
#
# COMPACT_ATOMS: atom_id res chain seq x y z
N MET A 1 17.62 -16.56 139.98
CA MET A 1 16.42 -17.06 140.68
C MET A 1 15.28 -17.11 139.67
N TYR A 2 14.72 -18.31 139.49
CA TYR A 2 13.40 -18.70 139.00
C TYR A 2 12.56 -17.81 138.04
N SER A 3 12.26 -18.43 136.89
CA SER A 3 11.12 -18.35 135.93
C SER A 3 9.71 -18.29 136.56
N PRO A 4 8.56 -18.32 135.82
CA PRO A 4 8.21 -18.04 134.39
C PRO A 4 6.83 -17.29 134.23
N THR A 5 6.27 -17.33 132.98
CA THR A 5 4.88 -17.09 132.48
C THR A 5 4.62 -15.70 131.87
N ASP A 6 3.97 -15.48 130.71
CA ASP A 6 3.23 -16.32 129.77
C ASP A 6 3.15 -15.61 128.39
N ILE A 7 3.16 -16.42 127.32
CA ILE A 7 2.28 -16.39 126.13
C ILE A 7 1.84 -15.00 125.60
N THR A 8 2.35 -14.60 124.43
CA THR A 8 1.49 -14.19 123.28
C THR A 8 2.27 -14.20 121.97
N ILE A 9 2.27 -15.36 121.32
CA ILE A 9 2.37 -15.47 119.86
C ILE A 9 1.01 -15.00 119.31
N ASP A 10 1.03 -14.31 118.17
CA ASP A 10 -0.12 -14.09 117.28
C ASP A 10 -0.91 -12.77 117.40
N GLN A 11 -0.27 -11.63 117.15
CA GLN A 11 -0.98 -10.40 116.74
C GLN A 11 -0.48 -9.79 115.43
N GLY A 12 0.55 -10.38 114.81
CA GLY A 12 1.12 -9.88 113.54
C GLY A 12 0.41 -10.40 112.28
N LYS A 13 -0.23 -11.59 112.34
CA LYS A 13 -0.93 -12.20 111.19
C LYS A 13 -2.38 -11.76 111.08
N SER A 14 -3.05 -11.47 112.20
CA SER A 14 -4.46 -11.08 112.22
C SER A 14 -4.73 -9.64 111.76
N ARG A 15 -3.74 -8.73 111.85
CA ARG A 15 -3.90 -7.35 111.35
C ARG A 15 -3.74 -7.21 109.84
N SER A 16 -3.04 -8.15 109.19
CA SER A 16 -2.95 -8.20 107.73
C SER A 16 -4.17 -8.84 107.07
N LEU A 17 -5.01 -9.55 107.84
CA LEU A 17 -6.18 -10.26 107.34
C LEU A 17 -7.49 -9.48 107.52
N MET A 18 -7.50 -8.36 108.25
CA MET A 18 -8.72 -7.56 108.51
C MET A 18 -8.83 -6.28 107.66
N MET A 19 -7.94 -6.07 106.69
CA MET A 19 -8.10 -5.02 105.68
C MET A 19 -8.69 -5.52 104.36
N THR A 20 -9.09 -6.79 104.29
CA THR A 20 -9.66 -7.39 103.07
C THR A 20 -11.16 -7.67 103.14
N ASP A 21 -11.81 -7.45 104.28
CA ASP A 21 -13.25 -7.69 104.45
C ASP A 21 -13.97 -6.42 104.87
N ASN A 22 -14.30 -5.60 103.87
CA ASN A 22 -15.49 -4.73 103.79
C ASN A 22 -15.33 -3.73 102.63
N MET A 23 -15.09 -4.21 101.41
CA MET A 23 -15.68 -3.48 100.27
C MET A 23 -17.18 -3.58 100.49
N SER A 24 -17.84 -2.44 100.71
CA SER A 24 -19.30 -2.45 100.84
C SER A 24 -19.88 -3.08 99.56
N GLY A 25 -20.99 -3.82 99.65
CA GLY A 25 -21.58 -4.46 98.45
C GLY A 25 -21.84 -3.46 97.31
N TYR A 26 -22.01 -2.19 97.67
CA TYR A 26 -22.09 -1.06 96.74
C TYR A 26 -20.77 -0.77 96.00
N ASP A 27 -19.62 -0.76 96.69
CA ASP A 27 -18.32 -0.52 96.05
C ASP A 27 -17.94 -1.65 95.08
N LEU A 28 -18.33 -2.89 95.39
CA LEU A 28 -18.13 -4.03 94.50
C LEU A 28 -19.03 -3.94 93.26
N GLN A 29 -20.29 -3.55 93.43
CA GLN A 29 -21.21 -3.32 92.31
C GLN A 29 -20.73 -2.19 91.40
N LEU A 30 -20.29 -1.07 91.98
CA LEU A 30 -19.75 0.07 91.23
C LEU A 30 -18.48 -0.31 90.45
N ALA A 31 -17.57 -1.07 91.06
CA ALA A 31 -16.38 -1.57 90.38
C ALA A 31 -16.73 -2.50 89.20
N ALA A 32 -17.76 -3.35 89.37
CA ALA A 32 -18.25 -4.22 88.30
C ALA A 32 -18.92 -3.45 87.16
N GLU A 33 -19.72 -2.42 87.46
CA GLU A 33 -20.34 -1.54 86.46
C GLU A 33 -19.29 -0.73 85.68
N LEU A 34 -18.27 -0.19 86.37
CA LEU A 34 -17.16 0.50 85.72
C LEU A 34 -16.33 -0.46 84.85
N GLY A 35 -16.05 -1.66 85.34
CA GLY A 35 -15.36 -2.70 84.57
C GLY A 35 -16.14 -3.10 83.32
N LYS A 36 -17.46 -3.24 83.42
CA LYS A 36 -18.34 -3.49 82.28
C LYS A 36 -18.30 -2.35 81.26
N ALA A 37 -18.40 -1.10 81.71
CA ALA A 37 -18.34 0.07 80.83
C ALA A 37 -16.97 0.19 80.12
N LEU A 38 -15.87 -0.09 80.84
CA LEU A 38 -14.53 -0.11 80.26
C LEU A 38 -14.37 -1.24 79.23
N LEU A 39 -14.87 -2.44 79.50
CA LEU A 39 -14.85 -3.55 78.54
C LEU A 39 -15.71 -3.26 77.31
N GLU A 40 -16.88 -2.64 77.49
CA GLU A 40 -17.74 -2.22 76.39
C GLU A 40 -17.05 -1.15 75.52
N LYS A 41 -16.42 -0.15 76.14
CA LYS A 41 -15.61 0.85 75.45
C LYS A 41 -14.40 0.25 74.74
N ASN A 42 -13.74 -0.72 75.35
CA ASN A 42 -12.61 -1.40 74.75
C ASN A 42 -13.06 -2.22 73.52
N ARG A 43 -14.17 -2.96 73.62
CA ARG A 43 -14.77 -3.65 72.46
C ARG A 43 -15.20 -2.69 71.35
N GLU A 44 -15.78 -1.54 71.69
CA GLU A 44 -16.15 -0.50 70.73
C GLU A 44 -14.91 0.02 69.99
N LEU A 45 -13.82 0.29 70.72
CA LEU A 45 -12.55 0.71 70.12
C LEU A 45 -11.91 -0.38 69.25
N GLU A 46 -11.91 -1.64 69.69
CA GLU A 46 -11.42 -2.77 68.87
C GLU A 46 -12.24 -2.94 67.57
N ALA A 47 -13.55 -2.80 67.65
CA ALA A 47 -14.43 -2.83 66.48
C ALA A 47 -14.14 -1.65 65.53
N GLN A 48 -13.94 -0.44 66.06
CA GLN A 48 -13.57 0.72 65.26
C GLN A 48 -12.19 0.54 64.59
N VAL A 49 -11.20 0.04 65.32
CA VAL A 49 -9.87 -0.25 64.75
C VAL A 49 -9.96 -1.28 63.63
N THR A 50 -10.71 -2.36 63.85
CA THR A 50 -10.92 -3.40 62.83
C THR A 50 -11.62 -2.83 61.59
N SER A 51 -12.66 -2.00 61.79
CA SER A 51 -13.34 -1.32 60.69
C SER A 51 -12.40 -0.41 59.90
N LEU A 52 -11.58 0.39 60.59
CA LEU A 52 -10.60 1.27 59.95
C LEU A 52 -9.53 0.48 59.20
N GLN A 53 -9.08 -0.65 59.75
CA GLN A 53 -8.14 -1.54 59.07
C GLN A 53 -8.74 -2.11 57.79
N ASN A 54 -10.01 -2.54 57.81
CA ASN A 54 -10.70 -3.03 56.62
C ASN A 54 -10.83 -1.94 55.55
N THR A 55 -11.28 -0.74 55.93
CA THR A 55 -11.36 0.39 54.99
C THR A 55 -9.99 0.77 54.42
N ASN A 56 -8.93 0.72 55.23
CA ASN A 56 -7.57 1.01 54.76
C ASN A 56 -7.08 -0.06 53.77
N GLN A 57 -7.44 -1.34 53.97
CA GLN A 57 -7.14 -2.41 53.03
C GLN A 57 -7.90 -2.22 51.71
N GLU A 58 -9.20 -1.89 51.76
CA GLU A 58 -10.02 -1.58 50.58
C GLU A 58 -9.43 -0.41 49.78
N GLN A 59 -9.10 0.69 50.45
CA GLN A 59 -8.44 1.84 49.82
C GLN A 59 -7.08 1.47 49.22
N THR A 60 -6.32 0.59 49.88
CA THR A 60 -5.04 0.10 49.34
C THR A 60 -5.26 -0.70 48.06
N MET A 61 -6.27 -1.58 48.01
CA MET A 61 -6.63 -2.34 46.81
C MET A 61 -7.09 -1.41 45.68
N GLU A 62 -7.91 -0.41 45.98
CA GLU A 62 -8.36 0.59 45.01
C GLU A 62 -7.18 1.38 44.41
N ILE A 63 -6.23 1.83 45.25
CA ILE A 63 -5.02 2.50 44.78
C ILE A 63 -4.22 1.59 43.85
N GLN A 64 -4.10 0.29 44.15
CA GLN A 64 -3.39 -0.65 43.28
C GLN A 64 -4.12 -0.86 41.95
N TYR A 65 -5.45 -0.99 41.97
CA TYR A 65 -6.26 -1.10 40.77
C TYR A 65 -6.12 0.14 39.87
N LEU A 66 -6.24 1.34 40.43
CA LEU A 66 -6.08 2.60 39.69
C LEU A 66 -4.65 2.75 39.13
N LYS A 67 -3.63 2.32 39.88
CA LYS A 67 -2.25 2.28 39.37
C LYS A 67 -2.11 1.34 38.18
N SER A 68 -2.66 0.13 38.28
CA SER A 68 -2.65 -0.84 37.18
C SER A 68 -3.35 -0.28 35.94
N GLN A 69 -4.53 0.33 36.11
CA GLN A 69 -5.23 0.99 35.01
C GLN A 69 -4.42 2.13 34.38
N LEU A 70 -3.73 2.92 35.20
CA LEU A 70 -2.89 4.02 34.73
C LEU A 70 -1.66 3.52 33.97
N ASP A 71 -1.05 2.42 34.41
CA ASP A 71 0.06 1.79 33.69
C ASP A 71 -0.39 1.18 32.36
N THR A 72 -1.56 0.53 32.31
CA THR A 72 -2.17 0.09 31.04
C THR A 72 -2.43 1.27 30.09
N MET A 73 -2.94 2.38 30.60
CA MET A 73 -3.13 3.59 29.79
C MET A 73 -1.81 4.17 29.27
N ARG A 74 -0.73 4.10 30.06
CA ARG A 74 0.61 4.51 29.61
C ARG A 74 1.12 3.61 28.49
N THR A 75 1.06 2.29 28.65
CA THR A 75 1.54 1.34 27.63
C THR A 75 0.73 1.45 26.34
N MET A 76 -0.60 1.63 26.43
CA MET A 76 -1.45 1.91 25.26
C MET A 76 -1.06 3.21 24.56
N SER A 77 -0.82 4.29 25.33
CA SER A 77 -0.40 5.57 24.74
C SER A 77 0.98 5.47 24.07
N GLU A 78 1.92 4.73 24.67
CA GLU A 78 3.23 4.48 24.08
C GLU A 78 3.13 3.65 22.80
N SER A 79 2.29 2.61 22.79
CA SER A 79 2.00 1.80 21.60
C SER A 79 1.43 2.66 20.47
N ARG A 80 0.43 3.50 20.77
CA ARG A 80 -0.15 4.44 19.81
C ARG A 80 0.90 5.40 19.24
N ASN A 81 1.78 5.95 20.08
CA ASN A 81 2.85 6.83 19.61
C ASN A 81 3.81 6.09 18.66
N ARG A 82 4.17 4.84 18.95
CA ARG A 82 5.01 4.02 18.04
C ARG A 82 4.33 3.78 16.70
N ILE A 83 3.02 3.50 16.69
CA ILE A 83 2.25 3.34 15.46
C ILE A 83 2.26 4.64 14.64
N TYR A 84 2.07 5.80 15.28
CA TYR A 84 2.12 7.09 14.58
C TYR A 84 3.50 7.38 13.98
N GLU A 85 4.58 7.09 14.70
CA GLU A 85 5.93 7.21 14.14
C GLU A 85 6.15 6.29 12.95
N GLU A 86 5.63 5.07 12.98
CA GLU A 86 5.75 4.12 11.87
C GLU A 86 4.93 4.56 10.64
N VAL A 87 3.73 5.09 10.87
CA VAL A 87 2.92 5.69 9.80
C VAL A 87 3.64 6.89 9.17
N ASP A 88 4.29 7.75 9.97
CA ASP A 88 5.06 8.88 9.45
C ASP A 88 6.27 8.42 8.62
N ARG A 89 7.02 7.41 9.10
CA ARG A 89 8.13 6.80 8.34
C ARG A 89 7.65 6.23 7.00
N THR A 90 6.59 5.42 7.01
CA THR A 90 6.05 4.82 5.79
C THR A 90 5.49 5.85 4.82
N ALA A 91 4.83 6.90 5.31
CA ALA A 91 4.35 8.02 4.49
C ALA A 91 5.51 8.74 3.79
N GLN A 92 6.60 9.04 4.52
CA GLN A 92 7.79 9.66 3.93
C GLN A 92 8.47 8.79 2.88
N ASP A 93 8.55 7.47 3.11
CA ASP A 93 9.15 6.55 2.14
C ASP A 93 8.28 6.38 0.88
N LEU A 94 6.94 6.37 1.05
CA LEU A 94 6.01 6.43 -0.08
C LEU A 94 6.13 7.75 -0.86
N GLU A 95 6.31 8.88 -0.18
CA GLU A 95 6.53 10.16 -0.84
C GLU A 95 7.83 10.16 -1.67
N LYS A 96 8.93 9.68 -1.09
CA LYS A 96 10.23 9.56 -1.80
C LYS A 96 10.12 8.65 -3.03
N THR A 97 9.48 7.49 -2.89
CA THR A 97 9.30 6.56 -4.02
C THR A 97 8.40 7.17 -5.10
N ASN A 98 7.34 7.89 -4.72
CA ASN A 98 6.47 8.60 -5.66
C ASN A 98 7.21 9.71 -6.40
N GLN A 99 8.03 10.52 -5.70
CA GLN A 99 8.87 11.53 -6.33
C GLN A 99 9.85 10.91 -7.34
N LYS A 100 10.51 9.80 -6.98
CA LYS A 100 11.40 9.05 -7.87
C LYS A 100 10.66 8.55 -9.13
N LEU A 101 9.51 7.90 -8.95
CA LEU A 101 8.69 7.40 -10.07
C LEU A 101 8.21 8.54 -10.96
N THR A 102 7.86 9.70 -10.39
CA THR A 102 7.46 10.88 -11.15
C THR A 102 8.61 11.43 -11.99
N MET A 103 9.83 11.47 -11.43
CA MET A 103 11.03 11.87 -12.18
C MET A 103 11.36 10.90 -13.31
N GLU A 104 11.27 9.60 -13.06
CA GLU A 104 11.47 8.54 -14.05
C GLU A 104 10.43 8.62 -15.17
N ALA A 105 9.14 8.74 -14.83
CA ALA A 105 8.07 8.92 -15.80
C ALA A 105 8.27 10.18 -16.67
N ARG A 106 8.80 11.27 -16.09
CA ARG A 106 9.16 12.48 -16.85
C ARG A 106 10.33 12.23 -17.80
N ALA A 107 11.35 11.48 -17.37
CA ALA A 107 12.49 11.12 -18.22
C ALA A 107 12.06 10.23 -19.38
N ASP A 108 11.24 9.23 -19.11
CA ASP A 108 10.67 8.34 -20.12
C ASP A 108 9.79 9.11 -21.11
N ARG A 109 8.97 10.05 -20.62
CA ARG A 109 8.17 10.91 -21.49
C ARG A 109 9.06 11.69 -22.47
N GLN A 110 10.15 12.29 -21.98
CA GLN A 110 11.10 12.98 -22.86
C GLN A 110 11.76 12.05 -23.88
N LYS A 111 12.04 10.80 -23.49
CA LYS A 111 12.61 9.79 -24.40
C LYS A 111 11.61 9.41 -25.49
N ILE A 112 10.35 9.18 -25.12
CA ILE A 112 9.25 8.92 -26.05
C ILE A 112 9.09 10.08 -27.03
N ASP A 113 9.06 11.33 -26.54
CA ASP A 113 8.90 12.50 -27.40
C ASP A 113 10.06 12.66 -28.39
N LYS A 114 11.31 12.39 -27.97
CA LYS A 114 12.49 12.37 -28.86
C LYS A 114 12.40 11.28 -29.92
N GLN A 115 12.00 10.07 -29.54
CA GLN A 115 11.83 8.96 -30.47
C GLN A 115 10.69 9.23 -31.45
N ALA A 116 9.56 9.77 -30.99
CA ALA A 116 8.45 10.17 -31.84
C ALA A 116 8.86 11.25 -32.86
N ALA A 117 9.65 12.25 -32.44
CA ALA A 117 10.20 13.25 -33.36
C ALA A 117 11.13 12.64 -34.41
N LEU A 118 11.97 11.66 -34.03
CA LEU A 118 12.83 10.94 -34.98
C LEU A 118 12.01 10.10 -35.97
N VAL A 119 10.97 9.40 -35.50
CA VAL A 119 10.06 8.63 -36.37
C VAL A 119 9.43 9.56 -37.40
N LYS A 120 8.89 10.70 -36.98
CA LYS A 120 8.31 11.69 -37.90
C LYS A 120 9.31 12.18 -38.95
N GLN A 121 10.56 12.47 -38.54
CA GLN A 121 11.61 12.88 -39.49
C GLN A 121 11.95 11.76 -40.50
N LEU A 122 11.84 10.49 -40.10
CA LEU A 122 12.05 9.36 -40.99
C LEU A 122 10.87 9.18 -41.94
N GLU A 123 9.65 9.34 -41.46
CA GLU A 123 8.42 9.35 -42.27
C GLU A 123 8.49 10.44 -43.35
N ASP A 124 8.83 11.69 -42.97
CA ASP A 124 8.99 12.80 -43.92
C ASP A 124 10.05 12.49 -45.00
N LYS A 125 11.16 11.83 -44.63
CA LYS A 125 12.19 11.40 -45.59
C LYS A 125 11.71 10.28 -46.53
N VAL A 126 10.90 9.35 -46.02
CA VAL A 126 10.31 8.28 -46.84
C VAL A 126 9.34 8.89 -47.85
N ASP A 127 8.50 9.83 -47.42
CA ASP A 127 7.58 10.54 -48.30
C ASP A 127 8.31 11.34 -49.38
N ASP A 128 9.39 12.05 -49.02
CA ASP A 128 10.25 12.76 -49.97
C ASP A 128 10.90 11.82 -50.99
N LEU A 129 11.39 10.66 -50.55
CA LEU A 129 11.99 9.65 -51.43
C LEU A 129 10.93 9.02 -52.36
N GLN A 130 9.74 8.75 -51.83
CA GLN A 130 8.61 8.22 -52.59
C GLN A 130 8.18 9.22 -53.68
N LYS A 131 8.09 10.51 -53.34
CA LYS A 131 7.80 11.58 -54.31
C LYS A 131 8.86 11.66 -55.40
N LYS A 132 10.15 11.61 -55.05
CA LYS A 132 11.25 11.58 -56.03
C LYS A 132 11.19 10.36 -56.94
N LEU A 133 10.85 9.19 -56.40
CA LEU A 133 10.66 7.95 -57.17
C LEU A 133 9.51 8.10 -58.18
N ASP A 134 8.39 8.67 -57.75
CA ASP A 134 7.22 8.87 -58.60
C ASP A 134 7.48 9.93 -59.69
N ASP A 135 8.23 10.98 -59.38
CA ASP A 135 8.70 11.98 -60.34
C ASP A 135 9.60 11.34 -61.42
N ILE A 136 10.55 10.48 -61.03
CA ILE A 136 11.41 9.73 -61.96
C ILE A 136 10.57 8.79 -62.84
N LYS A 137 9.66 8.00 -62.26
CA LYS A 137 8.76 7.13 -63.02
C LYS A 137 7.88 7.92 -64.00
N ALA A 138 7.43 9.11 -63.62
CA ALA A 138 6.67 10.00 -64.49
C ALA A 138 7.53 10.56 -65.64
N ALA A 139 8.79 10.91 -65.37
CA ALA A 139 9.75 11.35 -66.38
C ALA A 139 10.08 10.22 -67.38
N GLU A 140 10.32 8.99 -66.91
CA GLU A 140 10.56 7.82 -67.77
C GLU A 140 9.37 7.53 -68.70
N LYS A 141 8.13 7.58 -68.18
CA LYS A 141 6.91 7.43 -69.00
C LYS A 141 6.81 8.51 -70.09
N LYS A 142 7.22 9.75 -69.81
CA LYS A 142 7.24 10.85 -70.79
C LYS A 142 8.31 10.65 -71.87
N VAL A 143 9.48 10.10 -71.51
CA VAL A 143 10.56 9.77 -72.46
C VAL A 143 10.16 8.59 -73.35
N SER A 144 9.58 7.53 -72.77
CA SER A 144 9.10 6.36 -73.53
C SER A 144 8.01 6.71 -74.55
N LYS A 145 7.08 7.63 -74.22
CA LYS A 145 6.03 8.10 -75.15
C LYS A 145 6.53 9.02 -76.27
N LYS A 146 7.73 9.60 -76.15
CA LYS A 146 8.37 10.42 -77.19
C LYS A 146 9.26 9.62 -78.15
N ALA A 147 9.37 8.29 -77.97
CA ALA A 147 10.13 7.41 -78.84
C ALA A 147 9.21 6.40 -79.55
N PRO A 148 8.48 6.84 -80.59
CA PRO A 148 8.35 5.98 -81.75
C PRO A 148 8.50 6.81 -83.04
N GLU A 149 9.70 7.29 -83.37
CA GLU A 149 10.03 7.47 -84.79
C GLU A 149 11.54 7.66 -85.04
N LYS A 150 12.02 6.88 -86.01
CA LYS A 150 13.22 7.03 -86.85
C LYS A 150 14.47 6.21 -86.49
N ARG A 151 14.60 5.14 -87.30
CA ARG A 151 15.78 4.71 -88.11
C ARG A 151 16.94 4.09 -87.31
N ARG A 152 17.21 2.78 -87.42
CA ARG A 152 17.88 2.07 -88.54
C ARG A 152 18.99 2.89 -89.21
N THR A 153 20.25 2.61 -88.87
CA THR A 153 21.49 2.50 -89.69
C THR A 153 22.70 2.62 -88.75
N SER A 154 23.44 1.53 -88.52
CA SER A 154 24.71 1.17 -89.17
C SER A 154 25.92 2.01 -88.76
N SER A 155 26.87 1.32 -88.11
CA SER A 155 28.34 1.43 -88.25
C SER A 155 29.05 2.76 -87.94
N LEU A 156 30.32 2.59 -87.54
CA LEU A 156 31.39 3.60 -87.31
C LEU A 156 31.41 4.15 -85.87
N ASN A 157 32.53 4.34 -85.19
CA ASN A 157 33.93 4.09 -85.53
C ASN A 157 34.74 4.00 -84.24
N ARG A 158 35.78 3.18 -84.31
CA ARG A 158 36.89 3.04 -83.37
C ARG A 158 37.69 4.35 -83.35
N LEU A 159 37.95 4.94 -82.18
CA LEU A 159 39.02 5.93 -82.01
C LEU A 159 39.84 5.62 -80.76
N SER A 160 40.96 4.98 -81.03
CA SER A 160 42.20 5.01 -80.27
C SER A 160 42.89 6.33 -80.57
N LEU A 161 43.36 7.04 -79.55
CA LEU A 161 44.36 8.11 -79.71
C LEU A 161 45.43 7.94 -78.63
N SER A 162 46.60 7.54 -79.11
CA SER A 162 47.85 7.39 -78.38
C SER A 162 48.57 8.73 -78.28
N ASP A 163 49.16 8.97 -77.11
CA ASP A 163 50.53 9.41 -76.86
C ASP A 163 51.28 10.16 -77.98
N SER A 164 51.66 11.42 -77.71
CA SER A 164 52.79 12.07 -78.37
C SER A 164 53.50 13.01 -77.38
N LYS A 165 54.81 12.78 -77.24
CA LYS A 165 55.75 13.55 -76.42
C LYS A 165 56.38 14.70 -77.21
N GLN A 166 57.05 15.58 -76.44
CA GLN A 166 57.97 16.67 -76.81
C GLN A 166 57.24 17.98 -77.17
N GLY A 167 57.64 19.15 -76.69
CA GLY A 167 58.78 19.57 -75.89
C GLY A 167 58.79 21.10 -75.87
N ASP A 168 59.27 21.63 -74.75
CA ASP A 168 59.96 22.91 -74.56
C ASP A 168 59.23 24.27 -74.64
N GLN A 169 59.45 24.98 -73.54
CA GLN A 169 59.47 26.41 -73.19
C GLN A 169 58.96 27.51 -74.13
N GLY A 170 58.18 28.41 -73.51
CA GLY A 170 58.62 29.80 -73.37
C GLY A 170 57.69 30.90 -73.88
N TYR A 171 57.30 31.76 -72.93
CA TYR A 171 56.94 33.18 -73.08
C TYR A 171 55.47 33.58 -73.38
N TYR A 172 54.88 34.19 -72.34
CA TYR A 172 53.96 35.35 -72.32
C TYR A 172 52.57 35.24 -72.96
N PHE A 173 51.62 34.88 -72.09
CA PHE A 173 50.53 35.76 -71.65
C PHE A 173 49.84 36.62 -72.71
N GLU A 174 48.96 36.02 -73.51
CA GLU A 174 47.84 36.75 -74.12
C GLU A 174 46.67 35.82 -74.48
N ASN A 175 45.93 35.36 -73.46
CA ASN A 175 44.52 34.98 -73.61
C ASN A 175 43.87 34.75 -72.24
N LEU A 176 43.52 35.86 -71.60
CA LEU A 176 42.74 35.88 -70.36
C LEU A 176 41.23 35.68 -70.65
N ALA A 177 40.89 34.61 -71.37
CA ALA A 177 39.51 34.29 -71.76
C ALA A 177 39.02 32.93 -71.25
N TRP A 178 39.79 32.24 -70.39
CA TRP A 178 39.47 30.87 -69.93
C TRP A 178 39.15 30.80 -68.44
N THR A 179 39.30 31.89 -67.69
CA THR A 179 39.06 31.93 -66.23
C THR A 179 37.58 32.07 -65.86
N ASN A 180 36.69 32.14 -66.85
CA ASN A 180 35.23 32.20 -66.66
C ASN A 180 34.55 30.87 -67.01
N THR A 181 35.22 29.76 -66.68
CA THR A 181 34.60 28.42 -66.74
C THR A 181 34.55 27.88 -65.31
N ASP A 182 33.33 27.58 -64.83
CA ASP A 182 33.01 26.97 -63.52
C ASP A 182 33.68 25.61 -63.23
N GLN A 183 34.63 25.17 -64.06
CA GLN A 183 35.30 23.87 -63.97
C GLN A 183 36.40 23.80 -62.91
N PHE A 184 36.84 24.93 -62.34
CA PHE A 184 37.92 24.97 -61.35
C PHE A 184 37.47 25.19 -59.90
N LYS A 185 36.15 25.27 -59.63
CA LYS A 185 35.62 25.38 -58.26
C LYS A 185 35.66 24.07 -57.47
N ASN A 186 35.94 22.94 -58.12
CA ASN A 186 35.91 21.59 -57.54
C ASN A 186 37.27 20.89 -57.50
N ILE A 187 38.38 21.61 -57.66
CA ILE A 187 39.70 21.02 -57.39
C ILE A 187 39.90 21.06 -55.88
N PRO A 188 40.04 19.91 -55.19
CA PRO A 188 40.27 19.90 -53.75
C PRO A 188 41.60 20.61 -53.48
N LEU A 189 41.53 21.72 -52.76
CA LEU A 189 42.70 22.43 -52.29
C LEU A 189 43.28 21.57 -51.16
N ASN A 190 44.40 20.91 -51.42
CA ASN A 190 45.12 20.01 -50.51
C ASN A 190 44.54 18.56 -50.46
N PRO A 191 45.29 17.52 -50.93
CA PRO A 191 44.90 16.11 -50.81
C PRO A 191 44.61 15.64 -49.37
N TYR A 192 45.13 16.37 -48.38
CA TYR A 192 44.93 16.10 -46.96
C TYR A 192 43.69 16.80 -46.36
N GLU A 193 42.97 17.66 -47.09
CA GLU A 193 41.85 18.46 -46.55
C GLU A 193 40.70 17.59 -46.02
N PHE A 194 40.40 16.49 -46.71
CA PHE A 194 39.39 15.52 -46.27
C PHE A 194 39.81 14.81 -44.97
N GLU A 195 41.07 14.40 -44.87
CA GLU A 195 41.62 13.75 -43.69
C GLU A 195 41.69 14.71 -42.50
N ILE A 196 42.06 15.98 -42.74
CA ILE A 196 42.04 17.04 -41.74
C ILE A 196 40.62 17.25 -41.20
N ARG A 197 39.58 17.30 -42.06
CA ARG A 197 38.17 17.39 -41.62
C ARG A 197 37.76 16.17 -40.80
N LYS A 198 38.07 14.96 -41.26
CA LYS A 198 37.77 13.72 -40.52
C LYS A 198 38.45 13.69 -39.15
N LEU A 199 39.71 14.14 -39.06
CA LEU A 199 40.44 14.24 -37.80
C LEU A 199 39.85 15.33 -36.91
N GLN A 200 39.45 16.48 -37.47
CA GLN A 200 38.75 17.54 -36.74
C GLN A 200 37.43 17.03 -36.16
N ASP A 201 36.61 16.32 -36.93
CA ASP A 201 35.36 15.74 -36.45
C ASP A 201 35.62 14.69 -35.36
N SER A 202 36.63 13.84 -35.53
CA SER A 202 37.06 12.88 -34.50
C SER A 202 37.49 13.58 -33.20
N ILE A 203 38.25 14.67 -33.31
CA ILE A 203 38.66 15.48 -32.16
C ILE A 203 37.44 16.13 -31.48
N GLN A 204 36.47 16.63 -32.25
CA GLN A 204 35.23 17.20 -31.69
C GLN A 204 34.43 16.11 -30.96
N HIS A 205 34.27 14.93 -31.55
CA HIS A 205 33.61 13.79 -30.91
C HIS A 205 34.33 13.36 -29.62
N LEU A 206 35.66 13.25 -29.65
CA LEU A 206 36.46 12.92 -28.47
C LEU A 206 36.35 13.99 -27.37
N LYS A 207 36.31 15.27 -27.73
CA LYS A 207 36.08 16.36 -26.76
C LYS A 207 34.71 16.28 -26.10
N VAL A 208 33.65 16.04 -26.89
CA VAL A 208 32.30 15.85 -26.37
C VAL A 208 32.26 14.63 -25.45
N GLN A 209 32.86 13.52 -25.87
CA GLN A 209 32.95 12.29 -25.08
C GLN A 209 33.71 12.52 -23.76
N GLN A 210 34.84 13.23 -23.79
CA GLN A 210 35.60 13.60 -22.59
C GLN A 210 34.77 14.44 -21.62
N THR A 211 33.96 15.39 -22.10
CA THR A 211 33.05 16.16 -21.23
C THR A 211 31.94 15.30 -20.63
N ILE A 212 31.42 14.31 -21.36
CA ILE A 212 30.41 13.37 -20.85
C ILE A 212 31.03 12.48 -19.76
N ASP A 213 32.21 11.93 -20.03
CA ASP A 213 32.88 11.03 -19.08
C ASP A 213 33.34 11.78 -17.83
N ARG A 214 33.78 13.03 -17.96
CA ARG A 214 34.04 13.91 -16.80
C ARG A 214 32.80 14.09 -15.93
N ARG A 215 31.63 14.36 -16.53
CA ARG A 215 30.37 14.50 -15.78
C ARG A 215 29.98 13.19 -15.09
N LYS A 216 30.09 12.05 -15.78
CA LYS A 216 29.83 10.74 -15.17
C LYS A 216 30.75 10.46 -13.98
N LEU A 217 32.01 10.88 -14.07
CA LEU A 217 32.97 10.73 -12.97
C LEU A 217 32.59 11.63 -11.80
N GLU A 218 32.20 12.88 -12.06
CA GLU A 218 31.67 13.80 -11.03
C GLU A 218 30.39 13.25 -10.38
N ASP A 219 29.44 12.72 -11.16
CA ASP A 219 28.21 12.12 -10.64
C ASP A 219 28.50 10.89 -9.76
N ALA A 220 29.44 10.03 -10.19
CA ALA A 220 29.86 8.86 -9.42
C ALA A 220 30.62 9.24 -8.13
N ASP A 221 31.43 10.30 -8.16
CA ASP A 221 32.15 10.80 -6.98
C ASP A 221 31.17 11.34 -5.91
N VAL A 222 30.10 12.02 -6.35
CA VAL A 222 29.00 12.43 -5.46
C VAL A 222 28.29 11.22 -4.88
N GLU A 223 27.98 10.20 -5.68
CA GLU A 223 27.34 8.96 -5.20
C GLU A 223 28.22 8.24 -4.16
N ILE A 224 29.52 8.11 -4.42
CA ILE A 224 30.48 7.52 -3.48
C ILE A 224 30.50 8.31 -2.17
N THR A 225 30.49 9.64 -2.23
CA THR A 225 30.50 10.50 -1.05
C THR A 225 29.24 10.30 -0.21
N VAL A 226 28.06 10.28 -0.83
CA VAL A 226 26.78 10.04 -0.15
C VAL A 226 26.74 8.65 0.47
N LEU A 227 27.17 7.61 -0.24
CA LEU A 227 27.23 6.25 0.27
C LEU A 227 28.21 6.12 1.45
N ALA A 228 29.35 6.83 1.39
CA ALA A 228 30.31 6.86 2.49
C ALA A 228 29.72 7.52 3.75
N GLU A 229 28.97 8.62 3.60
CA GLU A 229 28.26 9.26 4.71
C GLU A 229 27.18 8.35 5.31
N GLN A 230 26.42 7.67 4.47
CA GLN A 230 25.41 6.69 4.90
C GLN A 230 26.05 5.52 5.66
N ASN A 231 27.14 4.96 5.14
CA ASN A 231 27.90 3.91 5.83
C ASN A 231 28.42 4.38 7.19
N SER A 232 29.00 5.58 7.26
CA SER A 232 29.45 6.14 8.54
C SER A 232 28.29 6.32 9.54
N SER A 233 27.11 6.73 9.07
CA SER A 233 25.93 6.81 9.93
C SER A 233 25.44 5.44 10.40
N LEU A 234 25.51 4.41 9.55
CA LEU A 234 25.13 3.04 9.92
C LEU A 234 26.11 2.45 10.92
N GLU A 235 27.41 2.64 10.73
CA GLU A 235 28.45 2.24 11.69
C GLU A 235 28.21 2.88 13.07
N LYS A 236 27.89 4.17 13.12
CA LYS A 236 27.53 4.85 14.39
C LYS A 236 26.31 4.21 15.05
N LYS A 237 25.27 3.87 14.29
CA LYS A 237 24.07 3.19 14.82
C LYS A 237 24.40 1.81 15.35
N ILE A 238 25.24 1.04 14.64
CA ILE A 238 25.70 -0.28 15.08
C ILE A 238 26.44 -0.15 16.41
N ASN A 239 27.39 0.79 16.53
CA ASN A 239 28.12 1.01 17.78
C ASN A 239 27.19 1.35 18.97
N VAL A 240 26.13 2.14 18.73
CA VAL A 240 25.12 2.43 19.76
C VAL A 240 24.31 1.19 20.14
N LEU A 241 24.00 0.32 19.19
CA LEU A 241 23.31 -0.93 19.47
C LEU A 241 24.22 -1.94 20.20
N GLU A 242 25.48 -2.02 19.83
CA GLU A 242 26.48 -2.88 20.50
C GLU A 242 26.72 -2.46 21.95
N THR A 243 26.79 -1.14 22.22
CA THR A 243 26.89 -0.62 23.59
C THR A 243 25.65 -0.95 24.41
N LYS A 244 24.44 -0.71 23.88
CA LYS A 244 23.18 -1.08 24.54
C LYS A 244 23.06 -2.59 24.79
N LEU A 245 23.50 -3.41 23.84
CA LEU A 245 23.52 -4.86 23.99
C LEU A 245 24.47 -5.28 25.12
N SER A 246 25.65 -4.67 25.18
CA SER A 246 26.62 -4.91 26.25
C SER A 246 26.04 -4.53 27.62
N GLU A 247 25.38 -3.37 27.73
CA GLU A 247 24.67 -2.95 28.94
C GLU A 247 23.57 -3.94 29.33
N ALA A 248 22.75 -4.40 28.37
CA ALA A 248 21.70 -5.37 28.61
C ALA A 248 22.24 -6.70 29.12
N ILE A 249 23.36 -7.19 28.57
CA ILE A 249 24.04 -8.40 29.04
C ILE A 249 24.50 -8.25 30.49
N ILE A 250 25.05 -7.09 30.87
CA ILE A 250 25.47 -6.81 32.25
C ILE A 250 24.26 -6.83 33.19
N VAL A 251 23.19 -6.12 32.85
CA VAL A 251 21.96 -6.08 33.65
C VAL A 251 21.35 -7.48 33.81
N GLN A 252 21.37 -8.28 32.75
CA GLN A 252 20.87 -9.65 32.78
C GLN A 252 21.71 -10.54 33.71
N TYR A 253 23.03 -10.40 33.67
CA TYR A 253 23.94 -11.09 34.60
C TYR A 253 23.69 -10.68 36.06
N GLU A 254 23.49 -9.39 36.33
CA GLU A 254 23.18 -8.88 37.67
C GLU A 254 21.83 -9.42 38.18
N LEU A 255 20.81 -9.44 37.32
CA LEU A 255 19.50 -9.99 37.63
C LEU A 255 19.57 -11.49 37.94
N GLU A 256 20.33 -12.26 37.15
CA GLU A 256 20.54 -13.69 37.39
C GLU A 256 21.25 -13.94 38.72
N ARG A 257 22.26 -13.12 39.03
CA ARG A 257 22.95 -13.15 40.33
C ARG A 257 21.98 -12.87 41.47
N GLU A 258 21.17 -11.81 41.40
CA GLU A 258 20.20 -11.47 42.44
C GLU A 258 19.13 -12.57 42.61
N LYS A 259 18.63 -13.14 41.50
CA LYS A 259 17.73 -14.31 41.53
C LYS A 259 18.37 -15.50 42.23
N ALA A 260 19.66 -15.78 41.97
CA ALA A 260 20.39 -16.85 42.67
C ALA A 260 20.56 -16.55 44.17
N GLU A 261 20.80 -15.29 44.54
CA GLU A 261 20.86 -14.87 45.94
C GLU A 261 19.53 -15.01 46.68
N LEU A 262 18.43 -14.64 46.02
CA LEU A 262 17.07 -14.82 46.55
C LEU A 262 16.73 -16.30 46.74
N ARG A 263 17.04 -17.16 45.75
CA ARG A 263 16.90 -18.62 45.86
C ARG A 263 17.69 -19.18 47.04
N ARG A 264 18.92 -18.71 47.24
CA ARG A 264 19.75 -19.10 48.40
C ARG A 264 19.15 -18.61 49.72
N ARG A 265 18.64 -17.37 49.80
CA ARG A 265 17.94 -16.84 50.99
C ARG A 265 16.68 -17.65 51.31
N ALA A 266 15.89 -18.02 50.30
CA ALA A 266 14.70 -18.86 50.47
C ALA A 266 15.07 -20.25 51.02
N ARG A 267 16.13 -20.88 50.50
CA ARG A 267 16.65 -22.16 51.03
C ARG A 267 17.11 -22.07 52.49
N MET A 268 17.77 -20.98 52.88
CA MET A 268 18.19 -20.77 54.28
C MET A 268 17.00 -20.48 55.21
N ARG A 269 15.90 -19.92 54.69
CA ARG A 269 14.65 -19.66 55.44
C ARG A 269 13.76 -20.89 55.56
N GLY A 270 13.85 -21.84 54.63
CA GLY A 270 13.14 -23.12 54.64
C GLY A 270 13.79 -24.23 55.49
N GLY A 271 14.79 -23.89 56.31
CA GLY A 271 15.54 -24.84 57.13
C GLY A 271 14.87 -25.20 58.45
N THR A 272 13.66 -25.74 58.43
CA THR A 272 13.13 -26.55 59.55
C THR A 272 12.31 -27.72 59.01
N THR A 273 12.93 -28.90 59.03
CA THR A 273 12.34 -30.26 59.03
C THR A 273 11.05 -30.47 58.22
N ALA A 274 11.16 -31.06 57.03
CA ALA A 274 10.07 -31.79 56.41
C ALA A 274 10.54 -33.19 55.94
N PRO A 275 9.72 -34.25 56.11
CA PRO A 275 10.10 -35.64 55.83
C PRO A 275 10.04 -35.96 54.33
N PRO A 276 10.66 -37.07 53.87
CA PRO A 276 10.73 -37.40 52.46
C PRO A 276 9.37 -37.94 51.99
N GLY A 277 8.71 -37.23 51.07
CA GLY A 277 7.49 -37.73 50.43
C GLY A 277 6.43 -36.71 50.01
N ALA A 278 6.66 -35.41 50.14
CA ALA A 278 5.77 -34.40 49.56
C ALA A 278 6.50 -33.73 48.38
N GLU A 279 6.09 -34.10 47.17
CA GLU A 279 6.37 -33.33 45.97
C GLU A 279 5.92 -31.90 46.23
N THR A 280 6.89 -31.01 46.41
CA THR A 280 6.65 -29.58 46.45
C THR A 280 6.19 -29.18 45.06
N ALA A 281 4.88 -29.10 44.87
CA ALA A 281 4.25 -28.52 43.72
C ALA A 281 4.97 -27.21 43.40
N ASP A 282 5.60 -27.20 42.23
CA ASP A 282 6.35 -26.07 41.72
C ASP A 282 5.34 -24.96 41.45
N ILE A 283 5.30 -23.96 42.33
CA ILE A 283 4.43 -22.79 42.27
C ILE A 283 4.62 -22.00 40.95
N HIS A 284 5.65 -22.33 40.17
CA HIS A 284 5.87 -21.80 38.82
C HIS A 284 5.00 -22.47 37.74
N GLU A 285 4.59 -23.73 37.92
CA GLU A 285 3.75 -24.44 36.95
C GLU A 285 2.29 -24.03 37.10
N GLU A 286 1.81 -23.82 38.34
CA GLU A 286 0.45 -23.30 38.60
C GLU A 286 0.28 -21.83 38.16
N LEU A 287 1.36 -21.03 38.20
CA LEU A 287 1.36 -19.66 37.65
C LEU A 287 1.44 -19.66 36.12
N ALA A 288 2.19 -20.58 35.50
CA ALA A 288 2.26 -20.71 34.04
C ALA A 288 0.95 -21.28 33.45
N GLU A 289 0.30 -22.20 34.15
CA GLU A 289 -1.04 -22.68 33.79
C GLU A 289 -2.10 -21.60 33.97
N GLY A 290 -2.00 -20.77 35.03
CA GLY A 290 -2.84 -19.60 35.23
C GLY A 290 -2.64 -18.52 34.16
N GLU A 291 -1.41 -18.29 33.71
CA GLU A 291 -1.05 -17.33 32.67
C GLU A 291 -1.55 -17.79 31.28
N ASN A 292 -1.45 -19.09 30.98
CA ASN A 292 -2.00 -19.66 29.75
C ASN A 292 -3.55 -19.71 29.76
N ARG A 293 -4.19 -19.91 30.92
CA ARG A 293 -5.65 -19.84 31.05
C ARG A 293 -6.19 -18.42 30.87
N LEU A 294 -5.46 -17.42 31.38
CA LEU A 294 -5.80 -16.01 31.19
C LEU A 294 -5.57 -15.56 29.73
N LEU A 295 -4.61 -16.15 29.02
CA LEU A 295 -4.40 -15.90 27.58
C LEU A 295 -5.48 -16.54 26.69
N ASP A 296 -6.05 -17.68 27.08
CA ASP A 296 -7.14 -18.35 26.37
C ASP A 296 -8.52 -17.71 26.69
N GLU A 297 -8.69 -17.12 27.88
CA GLU A 297 -9.87 -16.31 28.26
C GLU A 297 -9.79 -14.86 27.75
N MET A 298 -8.63 -14.42 27.25
CA MET A 298 -8.50 -13.21 26.43
C MET A 298 -8.94 -13.50 24.99
N GLU A 299 -10.19 -13.92 24.84
CA GLU A 299 -10.92 -13.76 23.58
C GLU A 299 -10.79 -12.28 23.18
N HIS A 300 -10.44 -12.03 21.92
CA HIS A 300 -10.29 -10.69 21.39
C HIS A 300 -11.59 -9.91 21.60
N ASP A 301 -11.64 -9.07 22.64
CA ASP A 301 -12.47 -7.88 22.66
C ASP A 301 -11.93 -6.98 21.56
N ASP A 302 -12.36 -7.25 20.32
CA ASP A 302 -12.37 -6.26 19.27
C ASP A 302 -12.95 -4.99 19.89
N PRO A 303 -12.22 -3.86 19.89
CA PRO A 303 -12.73 -2.65 20.47
C PRO A 303 -13.98 -2.27 19.66
N GLU A 304 -15.15 -2.49 20.24
CA GLU A 304 -16.39 -1.89 19.77
C GLU A 304 -16.21 -0.39 20.00
N ILE A 305 -15.60 0.30 19.02
CA ILE A 305 -15.43 1.75 19.00
C ILE A 305 -16.84 2.33 18.88
N ARG A 306 -17.54 2.44 20.00
CA ARG A 306 -18.70 3.31 20.17
C ARG A 306 -18.22 4.74 20.36
N SER A 307 -17.41 5.26 19.43
CA SER A 307 -17.34 6.70 19.26
C SER A 307 -18.60 7.09 18.48
N GLU A 308 -19.55 7.72 19.15
CA GLU A 308 -20.72 8.31 18.51
C GLU A 308 -20.25 9.39 17.52
N ALA A 309 -19.92 9.00 16.30
CA ALA A 309 -19.53 9.91 15.24
C ALA A 309 -20.83 10.48 14.64
N LYS A 310 -21.04 11.79 14.81
CA LYS A 310 -22.21 12.47 14.24
C LYS A 310 -21.87 12.89 12.81
N ALA A 311 -22.78 12.66 11.87
CA ALA A 311 -22.66 13.11 10.50
C ALA A 311 -23.61 14.28 10.27
N VAL A 312 -23.09 15.40 9.77
CA VAL A 312 -23.92 16.60 9.46
C VAL A 312 -23.74 16.96 7.99
N LYS A 313 -24.87 17.20 7.32
CA LYS A 313 -24.90 17.66 5.92
C LYS A 313 -24.90 19.18 5.89
N LEU A 314 -23.92 19.76 5.22
CA LEU A 314 -23.78 21.20 5.06
C LEU A 314 -24.67 21.68 3.89
N GLU A 315 -25.13 22.93 3.97
CA GLU A 315 -26.00 23.53 2.94
C GLU A 315 -25.33 23.64 1.56
N SER A 316 -23.99 23.60 1.51
CA SER A 316 -23.20 23.57 0.27
C SER A 316 -23.14 22.20 -0.40
N GLY A 317 -23.81 21.17 0.16
CA GLY A 317 -23.91 19.84 -0.43
C GLY A 317 -22.81 18.85 -0.01
N GLY A 318 -21.96 19.20 0.95
CA GLY A 318 -20.95 18.31 1.53
C GLY A 318 -21.39 17.68 2.87
N SER A 319 -20.85 16.51 3.20
CA SER A 319 -21.08 15.86 4.51
C SER A 319 -19.80 15.92 5.36
N LEU A 320 -19.94 16.33 6.62
CA LEU A 320 -18.85 16.40 7.59
C LEU A 320 -19.00 15.29 8.65
N TYR A 321 -17.91 14.57 8.90
CA TYR A 321 -17.83 13.50 9.90
C TYR A 321 -16.77 13.85 10.93
N SER A 322 -17.17 13.96 12.20
CA SER A 322 -16.26 14.20 13.31
C SER A 322 -16.91 13.81 14.63
N SER A 323 -16.13 13.81 15.71
CA SER A 323 -16.61 13.59 17.07
C SER A 323 -17.68 14.63 17.43
N THR A 324 -18.70 14.21 18.19
CA THR A 324 -19.84 15.05 18.62
C THR A 324 -19.43 16.40 19.21
N GLU A 325 -18.35 16.43 19.99
CA GLU A 325 -17.81 17.64 20.61
C GLU A 325 -17.23 18.65 19.61
N SER A 326 -16.65 18.15 18.51
CA SER A 326 -16.01 18.96 17.47
C SER A 326 -17.03 19.58 16.50
N ILE A 327 -18.15 18.90 16.25
CA ILE A 327 -19.18 19.39 15.31
C ILE A 327 -19.97 20.56 15.88
N ASN A 328 -20.27 20.54 17.18
CA ASN A 328 -21.02 21.62 17.85
C ASN A 328 -20.26 22.95 17.89
N LYS A 329 -18.93 22.94 17.74
CA LYS A 329 -18.10 24.15 17.65
C LYS A 329 -18.06 24.77 16.25
N VAL A 330 -18.35 24.00 15.20
CA VAL A 330 -18.22 24.42 13.80
C VAL A 330 -19.57 24.70 13.14
N ALA A 331 -20.65 24.10 13.63
CA ALA A 331 -21.98 24.20 13.03
C ALA A 331 -22.96 24.96 13.94
N THR A 332 -22.82 26.29 14.05
CA THR A 332 -23.83 27.12 14.75
C THR A 332 -25.12 27.33 13.94
N ASP A 333 -25.13 26.98 12.65
CA ASP A 333 -26.28 27.23 11.73
C ASP A 333 -26.75 26.00 10.93
N ALA A 334 -26.46 24.76 11.35
CA ALA A 334 -26.96 23.57 10.64
C ALA A 334 -28.16 22.92 11.33
N LYS A 335 -29.26 22.70 10.60
CA LYS A 335 -30.44 21.97 11.08
C LYS A 335 -30.08 20.54 11.46
N GLU A 336 -30.35 20.20 12.71
CA GLU A 336 -30.22 18.86 13.27
C GLU A 336 -31.16 17.87 12.58
N ILE A 337 -30.61 16.77 12.07
CA ILE A 337 -31.40 15.60 11.67
C ILE A 337 -31.73 14.87 12.97
N GLN A 338 -33.00 14.92 13.40
CA GLN A 338 -33.50 14.06 14.46
C GLN A 338 -33.41 12.61 13.98
N VAL A 339 -32.56 11.84 14.65
CA VAL A 339 -32.38 10.41 14.43
C VAL A 339 -33.60 9.71 15.01
N GLY A 340 -34.54 9.33 14.14
CA GLY A 340 -35.56 8.34 14.44
C GLY A 340 -34.92 6.95 14.53
N GLU A 341 -35.48 6.11 15.40
CA GLU A 341 -34.94 4.84 15.90
C GLU A 341 -34.64 3.72 14.86
N ASP A 342 -34.74 3.98 13.56
CA ASP A 342 -34.64 2.94 12.52
C ASP A 342 -33.39 3.03 11.61
N ALA A 343 -32.38 3.82 11.98
CA ALA A 343 -31.22 4.07 11.12
C ALA A 343 -29.87 3.61 11.71
N SER A 344 -29.87 2.54 12.52
CA SER A 344 -28.65 1.76 12.74
C SER A 344 -28.44 0.76 11.60
N LEU A 345 -28.21 1.26 10.39
CA LEU A 345 -27.62 0.46 9.32
C LEU A 345 -26.31 1.14 8.95
N SER A 346 -25.25 0.66 9.59
CA SER A 346 -23.88 0.99 9.22
C SER A 346 -23.70 0.78 7.71
N ILE A 347 -22.92 1.63 7.03
CA ILE A 347 -22.55 1.43 5.62
C ILE A 347 -22.00 0.01 5.39
N LEU A 348 -21.33 -0.56 6.40
CA LEU A 348 -20.86 -1.94 6.40
C LEU A 348 -22.00 -2.95 6.39
N ASP A 349 -23.08 -2.70 7.12
CA ASP A 349 -24.25 -3.58 7.19
C ASP A 349 -25.08 -3.51 5.89
N GLU A 350 -25.16 -2.33 5.26
CA GLU A 350 -25.72 -2.20 3.92
C GLU A 350 -24.84 -2.92 2.86
N LEU A 351 -23.51 -2.78 2.95
CA LEU A 351 -22.57 -3.49 2.08
C LEU A 351 -22.63 -5.01 2.29
N GLU A 352 -22.76 -5.47 3.53
CA GLU A 352 -22.87 -6.87 3.90
C GLU A 352 -24.20 -7.45 3.43
N CYS A 353 -25.31 -6.73 3.59
CA CYS A 353 -26.60 -7.08 3.01
C CYS A 353 -26.53 -7.15 1.47
N GLN A 354 -25.87 -6.20 0.82
CA GLN A 354 -25.69 -6.20 -0.63
C GLN A 354 -24.83 -7.39 -1.08
N TYR A 355 -23.76 -7.70 -0.34
CA TYR A 355 -22.89 -8.85 -0.61
C TYR A 355 -23.62 -10.17 -0.41
N GLN A 356 -24.35 -10.33 0.69
CA GLN A 356 -25.17 -11.52 0.97
C GLN A 356 -26.29 -11.69 -0.07
N SER A 357 -26.93 -10.59 -0.50
CA SER A 357 -27.94 -10.64 -1.56
C SER A 357 -27.32 -11.06 -2.89
N LEU A 358 -26.13 -10.55 -3.23
CA LEU A 358 -25.38 -10.96 -4.42
C LEU A 358 -24.93 -12.43 -4.34
N PHE A 359 -24.42 -12.86 -3.20
CA PHE A 359 -24.01 -14.23 -2.92
C PHE A 359 -25.18 -15.20 -3.06
N ASN A 360 -26.32 -14.90 -2.44
CA ASN A 360 -27.55 -15.69 -2.57
C ASN A 360 -28.02 -15.78 -4.02
N ARG A 361 -27.89 -14.68 -4.78
CA ARG A 361 -28.24 -14.65 -6.21
C ARG A 361 -27.28 -15.50 -7.06
N TYR A 362 -25.99 -15.50 -6.75
CA TYR A 362 -25.01 -16.39 -7.39
C TYR A 362 -25.24 -17.85 -7.02
N GLN A 363 -25.51 -18.15 -5.75
CA GLN A 363 -25.81 -19.49 -5.29
C GLN A 363 -27.11 -20.01 -5.93
N ALA A 364 -28.14 -19.17 -6.06
CA ALA A 364 -29.35 -19.48 -6.80
C ALA A 364 -29.08 -19.68 -8.30
N LEU A 365 -28.15 -18.92 -8.89
CA LEU A 365 -27.73 -19.11 -10.29
C LEU A 365 -27.06 -20.47 -10.48
N ILE A 366 -26.14 -20.83 -9.57
CA ILE A 366 -25.44 -22.13 -9.57
C ILE A 366 -26.43 -23.28 -9.38
N GLN A 367 -27.35 -23.15 -8.42
CA GLN A 367 -28.41 -24.13 -8.19
C GLN A 367 -29.39 -24.21 -9.36
N SER A 368 -29.72 -23.10 -10.02
CA SER A 368 -30.58 -23.11 -11.21
C SER A 368 -29.88 -23.73 -12.44
N LYS A 369 -28.55 -23.65 -12.49
CA LYS A 369 -27.73 -24.29 -13.53
C LYS A 369 -27.64 -25.80 -13.29
N SER A 370 -27.43 -26.23 -12.04
CA SER A 370 -27.46 -27.66 -11.69
C SER A 370 -28.86 -28.27 -11.81
N LYS A 371 -29.93 -27.49 -11.63
CA LYS A 371 -31.32 -27.94 -11.86
C LYS A 371 -31.69 -28.00 -13.35
N LYS A 372 -31.00 -27.24 -14.21
CA LYS A 372 -31.18 -27.26 -15.68
C LYS A 372 -30.41 -28.37 -16.39
N GLU A 373 -29.40 -28.97 -15.76
CA GLU A 373 -28.72 -30.16 -16.31
C GLU A 373 -29.58 -31.44 -16.29
N GLY A 374 -30.77 -31.41 -15.66
CA GLY A 374 -31.71 -32.54 -15.60
C GLY A 374 -32.93 -32.48 -16.54
N GLU A 375 -33.16 -31.39 -17.30
CA GLU A 375 -34.34 -31.19 -18.15
C GLU A 375 -33.98 -30.66 -19.57
N ASP A 376 -32.76 -30.92 -20.05
CA ASP A 376 -32.14 -30.08 -21.09
C ASP A 376 -32.42 -30.45 -22.57
N ASP A 377 -33.23 -31.48 -22.87
CA ASP A 377 -33.46 -31.89 -24.27
C ASP A 377 -34.72 -31.31 -24.92
N THR A 378 -35.72 -30.84 -24.16
CA THR A 378 -36.98 -30.32 -24.73
C THR A 378 -37.12 -28.80 -24.70
N ALA A 379 -36.33 -28.09 -23.89
CA ALA A 379 -36.38 -26.63 -23.77
C ALA A 379 -35.53 -25.89 -24.83
N ARG A 380 -34.46 -26.52 -25.34
CA ARG A 380 -33.59 -25.92 -26.37
C ARG A 380 -34.33 -25.62 -27.68
N GLN A 381 -35.31 -26.45 -28.05
CA GLN A 381 -36.07 -26.25 -29.29
C GLN A 381 -37.13 -25.14 -29.18
N ARG A 382 -37.57 -24.77 -27.97
CA ARG A 382 -38.52 -23.66 -27.76
C ARG A 382 -37.87 -22.29 -27.58
N LEU A 383 -36.59 -22.23 -27.19
CA LEU A 383 -35.85 -20.96 -27.02
C LEU A 383 -35.35 -20.38 -28.35
N ALA A 384 -35.03 -21.23 -29.34
CA ALA A 384 -34.63 -20.78 -30.68
C ALA A 384 -35.73 -19.97 -31.41
N HIS A 385 -37.00 -20.23 -31.11
CA HIS A 385 -38.12 -19.47 -31.70
C HIS A 385 -38.40 -18.12 -30.99
N LYS A 386 -37.90 -17.89 -29.77
CA LYS A 386 -38.09 -16.64 -29.01
C LYS A 386 -37.03 -15.57 -29.30
N GLU A 387 -35.81 -15.96 -29.67
CA GLU A 387 -34.75 -15.00 -30.01
C GLU A 387 -35.02 -14.23 -31.32
N VAL A 388 -35.84 -14.80 -32.21
CA VAL A 388 -36.27 -14.10 -33.44
C VAL A 388 -37.38 -13.07 -33.15
N GLN A 389 -38.09 -13.16 -32.02
CA GLN A 389 -39.17 -12.22 -31.66
C GLN A 389 -38.70 -11.03 -30.81
N THR A 390 -37.59 -11.12 -30.08
CA THR A 390 -37.08 -10.01 -29.26
C THR A 390 -36.45 -8.88 -30.09
N LEU A 391 -35.88 -9.18 -31.26
CA LEU A 391 -35.41 -8.16 -32.21
C LEU A 391 -36.55 -7.33 -32.83
N LEU A 392 -37.75 -7.92 -32.96
CA LEU A 392 -38.93 -7.22 -33.47
C LEU A 392 -39.63 -6.37 -32.38
N HIS A 393 -39.51 -6.74 -31.11
CA HIS A 393 -40.14 -6.00 -30.00
C HIS A 393 -39.31 -4.78 -29.53
N ILE A 394 -37.99 -4.80 -29.73
CA ILE A 394 -37.10 -3.65 -29.49
C ILE A 394 -37.31 -2.54 -30.54
N THR A 395 -37.74 -2.91 -31.75
CA THR A 395 -37.99 -1.97 -32.85
C THR A 395 -39.38 -1.33 -32.82
N LEU A 396 -40.32 -1.85 -32.01
CA LEU A 396 -41.70 -1.33 -31.92
C LEU A 396 -42.06 -0.67 -30.58
N ASN A 397 -41.25 -0.79 -29.52
CA ASN A 397 -41.47 -0.04 -28.27
C ASN A 397 -40.79 1.35 -28.33
N ARG A 398 -41.40 2.24 -29.11
CA ARG A 398 -41.05 3.67 -29.24
C ARG A 398 -41.30 4.47 -27.94
N ASP A 399 -42.12 3.97 -27.01
CA ASP A 399 -42.74 4.83 -26.00
C ASP A 399 -42.28 4.58 -24.54
N TYR A 400 -41.12 3.95 -24.32
CA TYR A 400 -40.63 3.69 -22.95
C TYR A 400 -39.59 4.69 -22.41
N TYR A 401 -39.41 5.83 -23.08
CA TYR A 401 -38.49 6.89 -22.64
C TYR A 401 -39.13 8.27 -22.79
N SER A 402 -40.14 8.53 -21.96
CA SER A 402 -40.76 9.86 -21.83
C SER A 402 -40.35 10.59 -20.55
N ASP A 403 -39.40 10.07 -19.76
CA ASP A 403 -38.94 10.73 -18.54
C ASP A 403 -37.55 11.37 -18.76
N SER A 404 -37.59 12.63 -19.18
CA SER A 404 -36.44 13.46 -19.60
C SER A 404 -35.65 14.05 -18.44
N ALA A 405 -36.06 13.84 -17.19
CA ALA A 405 -35.60 14.66 -16.07
C ALA A 405 -34.37 14.12 -15.31
N ASN A 406 -33.94 12.87 -15.55
CA ASN A 406 -32.85 12.29 -14.76
C ASN A 406 -31.93 11.33 -15.55
N ILE A 407 -31.46 11.77 -16.71
CA ILE A 407 -30.45 11.03 -17.48
C ILE A 407 -29.06 11.41 -16.95
N PRO A 408 -28.27 10.45 -16.43
CA PRO A 408 -26.90 10.71 -16.02
C PRO A 408 -26.07 11.31 -17.17
N PRO A 409 -25.17 12.28 -16.89
CA PRO A 409 -24.51 13.08 -17.92
C PRO A 409 -23.70 12.24 -18.93
N TYR A 410 -23.13 11.11 -18.49
CA TYR A 410 -22.41 10.20 -19.40
C TYR A 410 -23.34 9.54 -20.44
N LYS A 411 -24.61 9.27 -20.12
CA LYS A 411 -25.57 8.68 -21.08
C LYS A 411 -25.97 9.66 -22.17
N ALA A 412 -26.01 10.97 -21.87
CA ALA A 412 -26.20 12.01 -22.88
C ALA A 412 -25.00 12.07 -23.83
N LEU A 413 -23.77 11.98 -23.29
CA LEU A 413 -22.54 11.92 -24.08
C LEU A 413 -22.54 10.72 -25.04
N PHE A 414 -22.94 9.53 -24.57
CA PHE A 414 -23.07 8.37 -25.45
C PHE A 414 -24.12 8.58 -26.55
N LYS A 415 -25.28 9.19 -26.22
CA LYS A 415 -26.28 9.54 -27.24
C LYS A 415 -25.70 10.47 -28.32
N ASP A 416 -24.96 11.49 -27.92
CA ASP A 416 -24.32 12.42 -28.85
C ASP A 416 -23.20 11.76 -29.66
N ILE A 417 -22.37 10.91 -29.05
CA ILE A 417 -21.35 10.12 -29.75
C ILE A 417 -22.01 9.22 -30.80
N PHE A 418 -23.07 8.49 -30.45
CA PHE A 418 -23.76 7.61 -31.39
C PHE A 418 -24.55 8.37 -32.47
N ALA A 419 -25.08 9.54 -32.15
CA ALA A 419 -25.72 10.42 -33.14
C ALA A 419 -24.68 10.96 -34.14
N THR A 420 -23.52 11.39 -33.63
CA THR A 420 -22.39 11.89 -34.44
C THR A 420 -21.80 10.79 -35.31
N LEU A 421 -21.63 9.58 -34.77
CA LEU A 421 -21.18 8.41 -35.52
C LEU A 421 -22.19 8.01 -36.61
N ARG A 422 -23.50 8.08 -36.32
CA ARG A 422 -24.52 7.81 -37.35
C ARG A 422 -24.54 8.87 -38.44
N LYS A 423 -24.32 10.14 -38.10
CA LYS A 423 -24.27 11.23 -39.07
C LYS A 423 -23.03 11.13 -39.97
N ASN A 424 -21.86 10.86 -39.38
CA ASN A 424 -20.63 10.62 -40.15
C ASN A 424 -20.70 9.35 -41.01
N ARG A 425 -21.39 8.30 -40.56
CA ARG A 425 -21.58 7.08 -41.35
C ARG A 425 -22.52 7.26 -42.55
N ILE A 426 -23.37 8.28 -42.54
CA ILE A 426 -24.26 8.62 -43.67
C ILE A 426 -23.53 9.51 -44.69
N ASP A 427 -22.54 10.31 -44.27
CA ASP A 427 -21.77 11.17 -45.17
C ASP A 427 -20.60 10.45 -45.89
N GLU A 428 -20.22 9.22 -45.49
CA GLU A 428 -19.16 8.41 -46.13
C GLU A 428 -19.67 7.39 -47.19
N GLN A 429 -20.96 7.38 -47.54
CA GLN A 429 -21.47 6.55 -48.65
C GLN A 429 -22.02 7.40 -49.81
N PRO A 430 -21.22 7.70 -50.85
CA PRO A 430 -21.74 7.99 -52.17
C PRO A 430 -21.83 6.69 -53.00
N ASP A 431 -23.04 6.40 -53.48
CA ASP A 431 -23.41 5.56 -54.64
C ASP A 431 -22.73 4.18 -54.83
N LEU A 432 -23.40 3.10 -54.37
CA LEU A 432 -23.20 1.73 -54.88
C LEU A 432 -24.52 0.93 -54.93
N ASP A 433 -25.61 1.55 -55.38
CA ASP A 433 -26.93 0.91 -55.48
C ASP A 433 -27.38 0.59 -56.92
N SER A 434 -26.44 0.30 -57.83
CA SER A 434 -26.78 0.07 -59.25
C SER A 434 -26.30 -1.22 -59.92
N ASP A 435 -25.64 -2.19 -59.26
CA ASP A 435 -25.05 -3.31 -60.02
C ASP A 435 -25.07 -4.70 -59.36
N ARG A 436 -26.23 -5.16 -58.89
CA ARG A 436 -26.46 -6.61 -58.65
C ARG A 436 -27.88 -7.07 -59.02
N ARG A 437 -28.22 -6.92 -60.30
CA ARG A 437 -29.13 -7.85 -60.98
C ARG A 437 -28.31 -8.58 -62.06
N HIS A 438 -28.52 -9.88 -62.20
CA HIS A 438 -27.69 -10.85 -62.97
C HIS A 438 -26.44 -11.26 -62.17
N THR A 439 -26.18 -12.52 -61.83
CA THR A 439 -26.44 -13.80 -62.51
C THR A 439 -26.52 -14.94 -61.49
N ALA A 440 -27.48 -15.82 -61.69
CA ALA A 440 -27.53 -17.14 -61.07
C ALA A 440 -26.60 -18.10 -61.81
N CYS A 441 -25.85 -18.94 -61.08
CA CYS A 441 -25.62 -20.36 -61.41
C CYS A 441 -24.83 -21.06 -60.29
N SER A 442 -25.37 -22.18 -59.80
CA SER A 442 -24.70 -23.19 -58.94
C SER A 442 -24.02 -24.26 -59.84
N PRO A 443 -23.63 -25.46 -59.35
CA PRO A 443 -22.55 -25.83 -58.42
C PRO A 443 -21.61 -26.92 -59.03
N ILE A 444 -20.44 -27.24 -58.44
CA ILE A 444 -19.72 -28.51 -58.68
C ILE A 444 -19.14 -29.09 -57.36
N THR A 445 -19.30 -30.40 -57.26
CA THR A 445 -19.03 -31.39 -56.21
C THR A 445 -17.57 -31.87 -56.07
N SER A 446 -17.30 -32.46 -54.90
CA SER A 446 -16.20 -33.25 -54.27
C SER A 446 -15.51 -34.36 -55.12
N PRO A 447 -14.62 -35.29 -54.62
CA PRO A 447 -14.15 -35.61 -53.24
C PRO A 447 -12.68 -36.15 -53.02
N THR A 448 -12.39 -36.54 -51.75
CA THR A 448 -11.56 -37.66 -51.20
C THR A 448 -10.02 -37.66 -51.23
N ALA A 449 -9.36 -37.85 -50.07
CA ALA A 449 -8.79 -39.13 -49.59
C ALA A 449 -7.85 -38.96 -48.35
N GLU A 450 -8.01 -39.86 -47.36
CA GLU A 450 -7.03 -40.60 -46.51
C GLU A 450 -5.78 -39.86 -45.96
N GLY A 451 -5.36 -39.97 -44.70
CA GLY A 451 -5.50 -41.02 -43.67
C GLY A 451 -4.12 -41.27 -43.05
N SER A 452 -4.00 -41.36 -41.71
CA SER A 452 -2.96 -42.10 -40.94
C SER A 452 -2.97 -41.67 -39.46
N ARG A 453 -3.55 -42.53 -38.62
CA ARG A 453 -3.25 -42.69 -37.18
C ARG A 453 -2.70 -44.11 -37.03
N GLN A 454 -1.58 -44.25 -36.32
CA GLN A 454 -1.12 -45.43 -35.56
C GLN A 454 0.27 -45.08 -35.00
N LEU A 455 0.75 -45.52 -33.84
CA LEU A 455 0.21 -46.11 -32.61
C LEU A 455 1.41 -46.17 -31.64
N ASP A 456 1.12 -46.27 -30.34
CA ASP A 456 2.03 -46.37 -29.20
C ASP A 456 3.04 -47.53 -29.22
N GLY A 457 4.12 -47.34 -28.45
CA GLY A 457 4.41 -48.22 -27.31
C GLY A 457 5.26 -49.48 -27.53
N ARG A 458 6.54 -49.37 -27.16
CA ARG A 458 7.20 -50.31 -26.22
C ARG A 458 8.37 -49.65 -25.53
#